data_AF-A0A450ZD04-F1
#
_entry.id   AF-A0A450ZD04-F1
#
_cell.length_a   1.000
_cell.length_b   1.000
_cell.length_c   1.000
_cell.angle_alpha   90.00
_cell.angle_beta   90.00
_cell.angle_gamma   90.00
#
_symmetry.space_group_name_H-M   'P 1'
#
loop_
_entity.id
_entity.type
_entity.pdbx_description
1 polymer ?
#
loop_
_entity_poly.entity_id
_entity_poly.type
_entity_poly.pdbx_seq_one_letter_code
_entity_poly.pdbx_strand_id
1 'polypeptide(L)'
;MKTILVTLIALSVTGCASIVNDAMIPVTATFSDGSSGSCEFQNKRGLWHTKMPSTTTIRRSDDSLKYRCETKDGRKAFGFIESKIEGEKLGASILFLDLGITDAITDKHRYYQGNIVIPVEKNMDSE
;
A
#
# COMPACT_ATOMS: atom_id res chain seq x y z
N MET A 1 -31.03 26.89 28.85
CA MET A 1 -30.45 25.55 29.03
C MET A 1 -30.49 24.71 27.74
N LYS A 2 -31.67 24.53 27.10
CA LYS A 2 -31.78 23.78 25.81
C LYS A 2 -30.92 24.35 24.68
N THR A 3 -30.82 25.67 24.55
CA THR A 3 -30.02 26.31 23.49
C THR A 3 -28.52 26.07 23.64
N ILE A 4 -28.01 26.05 24.88
CA ILE A 4 -26.59 25.80 25.18
C ILE A 4 -26.19 24.35 24.82
N LEU A 5 -27.10 23.39 25.02
CA LEU A 5 -26.87 21.99 24.70
C LEU A 5 -26.79 21.74 23.18
N VAL A 6 -27.58 22.48 22.38
CA VAL A 6 -27.57 22.38 20.92
C VAL A 6 -26.27 22.94 20.34
N THR A 7 -25.77 24.06 20.87
CA THR A 7 -24.50 24.65 20.42
C THR A 7 -23.31 23.76 20.75
N LEU A 8 -23.33 23.06 21.89
CA LEU A 8 -22.25 22.15 22.30
C LEU A 8 -22.17 20.88 21.42
N ILE A 9 -23.31 20.40 20.90
CA ILE A 9 -23.36 19.28 19.94
C ILE A 9 -22.89 19.72 18.54
N ALA A 10 -23.13 20.97 18.15
CA ALA A 10 -22.65 21.48 16.85
C ALA A 10 -21.11 21.60 16.80
N LEU A 11 -20.47 21.89 17.92
CA LEU A 11 -19.00 21.99 18.01
C LEU A 11 -18.29 20.63 18.06
N SER A 12 -18.99 19.53 18.36
CA SER A 12 -18.38 18.19 18.40
C SER A 12 -18.27 17.50 17.04
N VAL A 13 -18.81 18.10 15.97
CA VAL A 13 -18.75 17.55 14.59
C VAL A 13 -17.57 18.10 13.78
N THR A 14 -16.74 18.99 14.34
CA THR A 14 -15.46 19.37 13.71
C THR A 14 -14.40 18.28 13.93
N GLY A 15 -14.73 17.04 13.60
CA GLY A 15 -13.73 15.99 13.41
C GLY A 15 -13.06 16.23 12.08
N CYS A 16 -11.75 16.48 12.07
CA CYS A 16 -10.93 16.48 10.86
C CYS A 16 -10.83 15.04 10.31
N ALA A 17 -11.92 14.49 9.80
CA ALA A 17 -11.85 13.33 8.94
C ALA A 17 -11.32 13.83 7.60
N SER A 18 -10.00 13.94 7.48
CA SER A 18 -9.42 14.14 6.16
C SER A 18 -9.70 12.87 5.35
N ILE A 19 -10.73 12.91 4.50
CA ILE A 19 -11.05 11.96 3.41
C ILE A 19 -9.90 11.93 2.35
N VAL A 20 -8.69 12.34 2.74
CA VAL A 20 -7.53 12.33 1.87
C VAL A 20 -7.04 10.90 1.77
N ASN A 21 -7.13 10.38 0.56
CA ASN A 21 -6.49 9.14 0.18
C ASN A 21 -4.97 9.33 0.33
N ASP A 22 -4.35 8.53 1.20
CA ASP A 22 -2.90 8.57 1.40
C ASP A 22 -2.19 7.95 0.19
N ALA A 23 -1.14 8.63 -0.27
CA ALA A 23 -0.29 8.13 -1.34
C ALA A 23 0.59 6.95 -0.88
N MET A 24 0.79 6.78 0.43
CA MET A 24 1.50 5.66 1.02
C MET A 24 0.53 4.54 1.40
N ILE A 25 0.87 3.29 1.08
CA ILE A 25 0.10 2.11 1.49
C ILE A 25 0.97 1.06 2.16
N PRO A 26 0.45 0.35 3.16
CA PRO A 26 1.13 -0.79 3.74
C PRO A 26 1.11 -1.96 2.75
N VAL A 27 2.29 -2.52 2.49
CA VAL A 27 2.48 -3.78 1.78
C VAL A 27 3.19 -4.74 2.72
N THR A 28 2.50 -5.82 3.08
CA THR A 28 3.02 -6.92 3.89
C THR A 28 3.50 -8.03 2.98
N ALA A 29 4.74 -8.45 3.18
CA ALA A 29 5.35 -9.46 2.35
C ALA A 29 5.96 -10.58 3.21
N THR A 30 5.78 -11.82 2.79
CA THR A 30 6.36 -13.03 3.40
C THR A 30 6.94 -13.95 2.33
N PHE A 31 7.92 -14.78 2.67
CA PHE A 31 8.36 -15.87 1.79
C PHE A 31 7.41 -17.06 1.90
N SER A 32 7.23 -17.80 0.80
CA SER A 32 6.32 -18.95 0.73
C SER A 32 6.67 -20.08 1.70
N ASP A 33 7.93 -20.16 2.11
CA ASP A 33 8.46 -21.15 3.06
C ASP A 33 8.57 -20.62 4.50
N GLY A 34 8.15 -19.37 4.75
CA GLY A 34 8.27 -18.72 6.06
C GLY A 34 9.70 -18.34 6.46
N SER A 35 10.66 -18.41 5.55
CA SER A 35 12.04 -18.00 5.81
C SER A 35 12.17 -16.49 6.05
N SER A 36 13.38 -16.05 6.41
CA SER A 36 13.71 -14.64 6.57
C SER A 36 14.80 -14.22 5.59
N GLY A 37 14.86 -12.93 5.29
CA GLY A 37 15.75 -12.40 4.26
C GLY A 37 15.62 -10.89 4.07
N SER A 38 16.00 -10.40 2.90
CA SER A 38 15.82 -9.02 2.48
C SER A 38 15.02 -8.95 1.18
N CYS A 39 14.24 -7.87 1.03
CA CYS A 39 13.58 -7.53 -0.21
C CYS A 39 13.80 -6.06 -0.53
N GLU A 40 14.02 -5.80 -1.81
CA GLU A 40 13.94 -4.49 -2.41
C GLU A 40 12.65 -4.39 -3.22
N PHE A 41 11.84 -3.39 -2.90
CA PHE A 41 10.66 -3.02 -3.66
C PHE A 41 10.96 -1.75 -4.46
N GLN A 42 10.53 -1.69 -5.71
CA GLN A 42 10.80 -0.57 -6.60
C GLN A 42 9.63 -0.27 -7.52
N ASN A 43 9.32 1.01 -7.67
CA ASN A 43 8.47 1.51 -8.75
C ASN A 43 9.03 2.86 -9.24
N LYS A 44 8.35 3.49 -10.19
CA LYS A 44 8.68 4.83 -10.71
C LYS A 44 8.82 5.93 -9.64
N ARG A 45 8.19 5.78 -8.46
CA ARG A 45 8.17 6.80 -7.38
C ARG A 45 9.21 6.57 -6.29
N GLY A 46 9.84 5.40 -6.23
CA GLY A 46 10.79 5.11 -5.16
C GLY A 46 11.34 3.70 -5.15
N LEU A 47 12.23 3.48 -4.20
CA LEU A 47 12.90 2.23 -3.92
C LEU A 47 12.97 2.05 -2.40
N TRP A 48 12.56 0.87 -1.94
CA TRP A 48 12.41 0.56 -0.52
C TRP A 48 13.14 -0.74 -0.21
N HIS A 49 14.02 -0.71 0.78
CA HIS A 49 14.67 -1.90 1.31
C HIS A 49 14.00 -2.32 2.61
N THR A 50 13.66 -3.59 2.72
CA THR A 50 13.06 -4.13 3.94
C THR A 50 13.61 -5.51 4.28
N LYS A 51 13.59 -5.83 5.58
CA LYS A 51 13.87 -7.18 6.08
C LYS A 51 12.57 -7.96 6.11
N MET A 52 12.62 -9.21 5.69
CA MET A 52 11.44 -10.08 5.55
C MET A 52 11.38 -11.11 6.68
N PRO A 53 10.17 -11.49 7.14
CA PRO A 53 8.87 -10.91 6.80
C PRO A 53 8.64 -9.53 7.43
N SER A 54 7.96 -8.62 6.73
CA SER A 54 7.60 -7.30 7.27
C SER A 54 6.47 -6.63 6.51
N THR A 55 5.94 -5.57 7.11
CA THR A 55 5.05 -4.60 6.47
C THR A 55 5.84 -3.33 6.21
N THR A 56 5.93 -2.91 4.95
CA THR A 56 6.60 -1.66 4.54
C THR A 56 5.60 -0.72 3.88
N THR A 57 5.78 0.58 4.07
CA THR A 57 4.92 1.61 3.49
C THR A 57 5.45 2.02 2.11
N ILE A 58 4.74 1.62 1.08
CA ILE A 58 5.10 1.86 -0.33
C ILE A 58 4.25 2.98 -0.90
N ARG A 59 4.87 3.86 -1.69
CA ARG A 59 4.14 4.89 -2.41
C ARG A 59 3.42 4.31 -3.62
N ARG A 60 2.12 4.57 -3.76
CA ARG A 60 1.28 4.25 -4.92
C ARG A 60 1.90 4.84 -6.21
N SER A 61 1.82 4.10 -7.32
CA SER A 61 2.24 4.55 -8.66
C SER A 61 1.37 3.90 -9.72
N ASP A 62 1.30 4.52 -10.88
CA ASP A 62 0.86 3.93 -12.17
C ASP A 62 1.70 2.73 -12.64
N ASP A 63 2.99 2.64 -12.25
CA ASP A 63 3.92 1.56 -12.59
C ASP A 63 3.76 0.33 -11.69
N SER A 64 4.14 -0.84 -12.19
CA SER A 64 4.15 -2.09 -11.40
C SER A 64 5.21 -2.03 -10.30
N LEU A 65 4.86 -2.55 -9.11
CA LEU A 65 5.80 -2.66 -8.00
C LEU A 65 6.69 -3.90 -8.20
N LYS A 66 7.93 -3.68 -8.65
CA LYS A 66 8.93 -4.74 -8.83
C LYS A 66 9.51 -5.11 -7.48
N TYR A 67 9.78 -6.40 -7.27
CA TYR A 67 10.49 -6.88 -6.09
C TYR A 67 11.72 -7.71 -6.48
N ARG A 68 12.78 -7.54 -5.70
CA ARG A 68 13.97 -8.40 -5.71
C ARG A 68 14.23 -8.83 -4.29
N CYS A 69 14.14 -10.12 -4.04
CA CYS A 69 14.26 -10.68 -2.71
C CYS A 69 15.36 -11.72 -2.65
N GLU A 70 16.03 -11.78 -1.51
CA GLU A 70 17.05 -12.77 -1.21
C GLU A 70 16.81 -13.31 0.20
N THR A 71 16.68 -14.62 0.31
CA THR A 71 16.57 -15.30 1.60
C THR A 71 17.95 -15.35 2.28
N LYS A 72 18.02 -15.57 3.59
CA LYS A 72 19.30 -15.65 4.32
C LYS A 72 20.25 -16.75 3.82
N ASP A 73 19.70 -17.80 3.25
CA ASP A 73 20.40 -18.92 2.63
C ASP A 73 20.76 -18.68 1.15
N GLY A 74 20.49 -17.47 0.62
CA GLY A 74 20.97 -17.02 -0.68
C GLY A 74 20.04 -17.31 -1.87
N ARG A 75 18.86 -17.88 -1.65
CA ARG A 75 17.86 -18.08 -2.72
C ARG A 75 17.27 -16.73 -3.12
N LYS A 76 17.14 -16.52 -4.43
CA LYS A 76 16.67 -15.25 -5.00
C LYS A 76 15.28 -15.41 -5.59
N ALA A 77 14.43 -14.41 -5.37
CA ALA A 77 13.10 -14.33 -5.94
C ALA A 77 12.89 -12.97 -6.60
N PHE A 78 12.35 -13.00 -7.81
CA PHE A 78 12.13 -11.82 -8.64
C PHE A 78 10.71 -11.82 -9.17
N GLY A 79 10.09 -10.64 -9.22
CA GLY A 79 8.77 -10.50 -9.81
C GLY A 79 8.24 -9.08 -9.70
N PHE A 80 6.95 -8.94 -9.95
CA PHE A 80 6.26 -7.66 -9.88
C PHE A 80 4.82 -7.84 -9.41
N ILE A 81 4.26 -6.78 -8.87
CA ILE A 81 2.86 -6.67 -8.46
C ILE A 81 2.24 -5.58 -9.31
N GLU A 82 1.17 -5.94 -10.02
CA GLU A 82 0.48 -4.99 -10.89
C GLU A 82 -0.19 -3.88 -10.08
N SER A 83 -0.09 -2.66 -10.61
CA SER A 83 -0.83 -1.51 -10.10
C SER A 83 -2.27 -1.55 -10.61
N LYS A 84 -3.23 -1.62 -9.68
CA LYS A 84 -4.67 -1.66 -9.99
C LYS A 84 -5.33 -0.33 -9.64
N ILE A 85 -6.51 -0.07 -10.22
CA ILE A 85 -7.32 1.11 -9.91
C ILE A 85 -8.49 0.70 -9.01
N GLU A 86 -8.67 1.41 -7.89
CA GLU A 86 -9.86 1.22 -7.04
C GLU A 86 -11.06 1.91 -7.71
N GLY A 87 -11.98 1.15 -8.31
CA GLY A 87 -13.12 1.68 -9.05
C GLY A 87 -14.07 2.55 -8.22
N GLU A 88 -14.23 2.24 -6.93
CA GLU A 88 -15.05 3.05 -6.01
C GLU A 88 -14.46 4.45 -5.77
N LYS A 89 -13.13 4.57 -5.76
CA LYS A 89 -12.45 5.86 -5.63
C LYS A 89 -12.57 6.73 -6.87
N LEU A 90 -12.66 6.12 -8.06
CA LEU A 90 -13.01 6.85 -9.28
C LEU A 90 -14.44 7.39 -9.24
N GLY A 91 -15.40 6.63 -8.68
CA GLY A 91 -16.79 7.06 -8.55
C GLY A 91 -16.96 8.24 -7.58
N ALA A 92 -16.31 8.17 -6.42
CA ALA A 92 -16.34 9.26 -5.44
C ALA A 92 -15.63 10.53 -5.95
N SER A 93 -14.56 10.37 -6.72
CA SER A 93 -13.75 11.50 -7.17
C SER A 93 -14.41 12.35 -8.27
N ILE A 94 -15.39 11.78 -8.99
CA ILE A 94 -16.29 12.51 -9.90
C ILE A 94 -17.30 13.37 -9.12
N LEU A 95 -17.77 12.91 -7.96
CA LEU A 95 -18.70 13.65 -7.11
C LEU A 95 -18.03 14.84 -6.38
N PHE A 96 -16.73 14.72 -6.10
CA PHE A 96 -15.92 15.77 -5.48
C PHE A 96 -14.90 16.32 -6.48
N LEU A 97 -15.37 16.99 -7.55
CA LEU A 97 -14.66 17.52 -8.73
C LEU A 97 -13.18 17.99 -8.55
N ASP A 98 -12.78 18.40 -7.34
CA ASP A 98 -11.41 18.82 -7.00
C ASP A 98 -10.47 17.65 -6.57
N LEU A 99 -11.02 16.63 -5.91
CA LEU A 99 -10.27 15.44 -5.46
C LEU A 99 -9.95 14.50 -6.63
N GLY A 100 -10.80 14.41 -7.66
CA GLY A 100 -10.55 13.52 -8.81
C GLY A 100 -9.39 13.92 -9.68
N ILE A 101 -9.18 15.22 -9.88
CA ILE A 101 -8.03 15.72 -10.64
C ILE A 101 -6.74 15.48 -9.85
N THR A 102 -6.74 15.80 -8.54
CA THR A 102 -5.57 15.61 -7.69
C THR A 102 -5.21 14.13 -7.49
N ASP A 103 -6.21 13.24 -7.29
CA ASP A 103 -5.98 11.80 -7.15
C ASP A 103 -5.52 11.14 -8.47
N ALA A 104 -5.97 11.65 -9.62
CA ALA A 104 -5.50 11.22 -10.93
C ALA A 104 -4.03 11.60 -11.16
N ILE A 105 -3.63 12.83 -10.80
CA ILE A 105 -2.25 13.32 -10.96
C ILE A 105 -1.29 12.64 -9.98
N THR A 106 -1.72 12.41 -8.74
CA THR A 106 -0.85 11.89 -7.67
C THR A 106 -0.87 10.36 -7.55
N ASP A 107 -1.54 9.65 -8.47
CA ASP A 107 -1.73 8.20 -8.49
C ASP A 107 -2.38 7.62 -7.23
N LYS A 108 -3.13 8.44 -6.49
CA LYS A 108 -3.78 8.01 -5.25
C LYS A 108 -4.92 7.01 -5.52
N HIS A 109 -5.55 7.09 -6.68
CA HIS A 109 -6.54 6.11 -7.15
C HIS A 109 -5.97 4.70 -7.42
N ARG A 110 -4.63 4.56 -7.44
CA ARG A 110 -3.93 3.29 -7.69
C ARG A 110 -3.66 2.52 -6.42
N TYR A 111 -3.59 1.20 -6.46
CA TYR A 111 -3.23 0.37 -5.32
C TYR A 111 -2.45 -0.88 -5.74
N TYR A 112 -1.65 -1.40 -4.81
CA TYR A 112 -1.03 -2.71 -4.91
C TYR A 112 -1.75 -3.68 -3.97
N GLN A 113 -1.59 -4.98 -4.22
CA GLN A 113 -2.05 -6.00 -3.28
C GLN A 113 -1.34 -5.84 -1.93
N GLY A 114 -2.11 -5.68 -0.84
CA GLY A 114 -1.57 -5.37 0.48
C GLY A 114 -0.86 -6.53 1.17
N ASN A 115 -1.21 -7.78 0.86
CA ASN A 115 -0.57 -8.98 1.41
C ASN A 115 -0.05 -9.85 0.27
N ILE A 116 1.27 -10.04 0.22
CA ILE A 116 1.93 -10.81 -0.84
C ILE A 116 2.75 -11.95 -0.26
N VAL A 117 2.76 -13.07 -0.99
CA VAL A 117 3.63 -14.21 -0.71
C VAL A 117 4.64 -14.30 -1.85
N ILE A 118 5.92 -14.14 -1.52
CA ILE A 118 7.04 -14.23 -2.44
C ILE A 118 7.41 -15.71 -2.59
N PRO A 119 7.25 -16.31 -3.79
CA PRO A 119 7.64 -17.69 -4.02
C PRO A 119 9.16 -17.82 -3.97
N VAL A 120 9.64 -18.80 -3.22
CA VAL A 120 11.05 -19.20 -3.16
C VAL A 120 11.16 -20.69 -3.45
N GLU A 121 12.24 -21.10 -4.13
CA GLU A 121 12.48 -22.51 -4.44
C GLU A 121 12.58 -23.34 -3.15
N LYS A 122 12.02 -24.55 -3.14
CA LYS A 122 12.08 -25.46 -1.99
C LYS A 122 13.53 -25.91 -1.79
N ASN A 123 14.07 -25.74 -0.58
CA ASN A 123 15.35 -26.36 -0.23
C ASN A 123 15.18 -27.89 -0.23
N MET A 124 15.98 -28.58 -1.03
CA MET A 124 15.92 -30.04 -1.17
C MET A 124 16.56 -30.78 0.02
N ASP A 125 17.13 -30.05 0.97
CA ASP A 125 17.83 -30.60 2.15
C ASP A 125 16.93 -30.75 3.40
N SER A 126 15.64 -30.40 3.29
CA SER A 126 14.66 -30.53 4.36
C SER A 126 13.61 -31.58 4.01
N GLU A 127 13.99 -32.86 4.09
CA GLU A 127 13.07 -34.00 4.14
C GLU A 127 13.61 -35.07 5.08
#